data_AF-A0A1G9QM69-F1
#
_entry.id   AF-A0A1G9QM69-F1
#
_cell.length_a   1.000
_cell.length_b   1.000
_cell.length_c   1.000
_cell.angle_alpha   90.00
_cell.angle_beta   90.00
_cell.angle_gamma   90.00
#
_symmetry.space_group_name_H-M   'P 1'
#
loop_
_entity.id
_entity.type
_entity.pdbx_description
1 polymer ?
#
loop_
_entity_poly.entity_id
_entity_poly.type
_entity_poly.pdbx_seq_one_letter_code
_entity_poly.pdbx_strand_id
1 'polypeptide(L)'
;MKKIIFLLIIIICTKSLAQSKIEGFIYDETTNDPLPYCTIRIYSTKTNYTITNEDGKFAVDNVFSTDSLEIRYLGFKPKKTVVSYFEKESKLYMEMDVSVLDEVVLTADEDKDYPYRLLGRVIEVYRNSKNTTVSKAFLTMISSTRNIPIEQVEGFYNSEQNLAKGILDLRVKSGRFGQNSSFPFYSLDNTKILSDFQLFETSKQIFPDYPGNLTYNAIERKYDVQIDDCITCGEKEVSISFSPKETNGRLFHGKMLVDPQLLVVKKIELWTKNPITNALTSINEDVVLTPTEILLNIVFNPMDLEKIQYLDLTFRMGYKSKNVSEVIDSHTFLYFFDYDTFFKDPYFTEVIPFNNDYDKMIALRASDDFWEINYQFPKSISENRSMDFMKKNGFLINYNNYIPLDDLKYTKPTVLSWQKERRLKWGHIYDISSKENENDAMSNNPGKDITSGKAYDTPFEQLQSKTSRNNKDNFNICYVVDSYKGENGIEKMPSRTLLDINSSRFSYERTKNKLVYYNIIFDIYEVYRQLGASRITENMTFDEVKAVYDEMYIGASSEVKKMDKETRHGNDEEGLVKWNNRIKIKLNIDNFAMVQ
;
A
#
# COMPACT_ATOMS: atom_id res chain seq x y z
N MET A 1 22.02 -50.50 -28.32
CA MET A 1 20.56 -50.40 -28.09
C MET A 1 20.20 -49.91 -26.68
N LYS A 2 20.68 -50.51 -25.57
CA LYS A 2 20.43 -50.01 -24.20
C LYS A 2 20.78 -48.52 -23.95
N LYS A 3 21.89 -48.03 -24.51
CA LYS A 3 22.31 -46.61 -24.39
C LYS A 3 21.40 -45.63 -25.16
N ILE A 4 20.79 -46.08 -26.27
CA ILE A 4 19.87 -45.27 -27.07
C ILE A 4 18.50 -45.20 -26.38
N ILE A 5 18.04 -46.31 -25.79
CA ILE A 5 16.80 -46.34 -24.99
C ILE A 5 16.93 -45.43 -23.76
N PHE A 6 18.08 -45.44 -23.09
CA PHE A 6 18.35 -44.54 -21.95
C PHE A 6 18.36 -43.05 -22.36
N LEU A 7 18.95 -42.72 -23.51
CA LEU A 7 18.94 -41.36 -24.07
C LEU A 7 17.52 -40.91 -24.47
N LEU A 8 16.71 -41.83 -25.03
CA LEU A 8 15.32 -41.56 -25.39
C LEU A 8 14.43 -41.33 -24.16
N ILE A 9 14.66 -42.10 -23.08
CA ILE A 9 13.96 -41.92 -21.79
C ILE A 9 14.30 -40.56 -21.16
N ILE A 10 15.57 -40.13 -21.21
CA ILE A 10 15.98 -38.81 -20.72
C ILE A 10 15.33 -37.67 -21.53
N ILE A 11 15.19 -37.81 -22.85
CA ILE A 11 14.57 -36.80 -23.72
C ILE A 11 13.04 -36.74 -23.56
N ILE A 12 12.39 -37.84 -23.20
CA ILE A 12 10.94 -37.86 -22.93
C ILE A 12 10.64 -37.25 -21.53
N CYS A 13 11.53 -37.40 -20.55
CA CYS A 13 11.35 -36.81 -19.22
C CYS A 13 11.50 -35.28 -19.18
N THR A 14 12.26 -34.66 -20.09
CA THR A 14 12.48 -33.19 -20.08
C THR A 14 11.31 -32.37 -20.63
N LYS A 15 10.33 -32.99 -21.30
CA LYS A 15 9.12 -32.32 -21.80
C LYS A 15 8.00 -32.21 -20.76
N SER A 16 8.12 -32.90 -19.62
CA SER A 16 7.00 -33.10 -18.66
C SER A 16 7.10 -32.24 -17.39
N LEU A 17 8.02 -31.27 -17.32
CA LEU A 17 8.25 -30.46 -16.11
C LEU A 17 8.22 -28.94 -16.35
N ALA A 18 7.79 -28.47 -17.52
CA ALA A 18 7.62 -27.04 -17.75
C ALA A 18 6.28 -26.58 -17.16
N GLN A 19 6.33 -26.04 -15.94
CA GLN A 19 5.27 -25.19 -15.40
C GLN A 19 5.10 -23.96 -16.32
N SER A 20 3.88 -23.71 -16.79
CA SER A 20 3.59 -22.64 -17.75
C SER A 20 2.87 -21.48 -17.09
N LYS A 21 3.16 -20.26 -17.55
CA LYS A 21 2.35 -19.07 -17.29
C LYS A 21 1.17 -19.05 -18.25
N ILE A 22 -0.02 -18.83 -17.72
CA ILE A 22 -1.25 -18.68 -18.49
C ILE A 22 -1.78 -17.27 -18.29
N GLU A 23 -2.21 -16.63 -19.37
CA GLU A 23 -2.90 -15.34 -19.34
C GLU A 23 -4.24 -15.48 -20.07
N GLY A 24 -5.24 -14.75 -19.61
CA GLY A 24 -6.56 -14.76 -20.22
C GLY A 24 -7.40 -13.56 -19.80
N PHE A 25 -8.58 -13.46 -20.39
CA PHE A 25 -9.54 -12.40 -20.09
C PHE A 25 -10.92 -12.97 -19.80
N ILE A 26 -11.65 -12.34 -18.89
CA ILE A 26 -13.03 -12.69 -18.54
C ILE A 26 -13.96 -11.56 -19.01
N TYR A 27 -15.04 -11.94 -19.69
CA TYR A 27 -16.00 -11.00 -20.30
C TYR A 27 -17.44 -11.39 -19.96
N ASP A 28 -18.33 -10.41 -19.99
CA ASP A 28 -19.77 -10.63 -20.00
C ASP A 28 -20.19 -11.20 -21.36
N GLU A 29 -20.94 -12.29 -21.39
CA GLU A 29 -21.44 -12.90 -22.64
C GLU A 29 -22.45 -12.01 -23.38
N THR A 30 -23.25 -11.24 -22.64
CA THR A 30 -24.34 -10.41 -23.19
C THR A 30 -23.82 -9.06 -23.67
N THR A 31 -23.05 -8.35 -22.84
CA THR A 31 -22.58 -7.00 -23.18
C THR A 31 -21.25 -7.02 -23.92
N ASN A 32 -20.49 -8.11 -23.81
CA ASN A 32 -19.11 -8.22 -24.30
C ASN A 32 -18.16 -7.18 -23.67
N ASP A 33 -18.50 -6.70 -22.47
CA ASP A 33 -17.62 -5.87 -21.64
C ASP A 33 -16.68 -6.74 -20.79
N PRO A 34 -15.46 -6.26 -20.48
CA PRO A 34 -14.57 -6.97 -19.58
C PRO A 34 -15.14 -7.01 -18.16
N LEU A 35 -14.94 -8.13 -17.46
CA LEU A 35 -15.40 -8.29 -16.08
C LEU A 35 -14.24 -8.11 -15.09
N PRO A 36 -14.15 -6.94 -14.41
CA PRO A 36 -13.07 -6.67 -13.47
C PRO A 36 -13.24 -7.44 -12.16
N TYR A 37 -12.12 -7.78 -11.54
CA TYR A 37 -12.06 -8.39 -10.20
C TYR A 37 -12.84 -9.71 -10.05
N CYS A 38 -13.00 -10.47 -11.13
CA CYS A 38 -13.51 -11.84 -11.10
C CYS A 38 -12.61 -12.73 -10.25
N THR A 39 -13.19 -13.50 -9.34
CA THR A 39 -12.43 -14.47 -8.53
C THR A 39 -12.12 -15.70 -9.36
N ILE A 40 -10.84 -16.07 -9.44
CA ILE A 40 -10.40 -17.27 -10.15
C ILE A 40 -9.71 -18.18 -9.14
N ARG A 41 -10.34 -19.31 -8.87
CA ARG A 41 -9.78 -20.39 -8.05
C ARG A 41 -9.10 -21.41 -8.95
N ILE A 42 -7.84 -21.72 -8.64
CA ILE A 42 -7.05 -22.73 -9.34
C ILE A 42 -6.97 -24.00 -8.50
N TYR A 43 -7.51 -25.09 -9.03
CA TYR A 43 -7.40 -26.42 -8.45
C TYR A 43 -6.17 -27.12 -9.03
N SER A 44 -5.03 -26.95 -8.36
CA SER A 44 -3.79 -27.66 -8.61
C SER A 44 -3.34 -28.44 -7.36
N THR A 45 -2.07 -28.86 -7.30
CA THR A 45 -1.49 -29.51 -6.10
C THR A 45 -1.61 -28.68 -4.82
N LYS A 46 -1.64 -27.34 -4.94
CA LYS A 46 -1.99 -26.40 -3.87
C LYS A 46 -3.05 -25.44 -4.42
N THR A 47 -4.20 -25.35 -3.76
CA THR A 47 -5.23 -24.40 -4.16
C THR A 47 -4.69 -22.98 -4.06
N ASN A 48 -4.69 -22.27 -5.19
CA ASN A 48 -4.29 -20.88 -5.31
C ASN A 48 -5.47 -20.04 -5.83
N TYR A 49 -5.36 -18.72 -5.65
CA TYR A 49 -6.40 -17.77 -6.04
C TYR A 49 -5.75 -16.57 -6.76
N THR A 50 -6.45 -16.04 -7.75
CA THR A 50 -6.14 -14.75 -8.38
C THR A 50 -7.45 -14.02 -8.69
N ILE A 51 -7.37 -12.77 -9.13
CA ILE A 51 -8.49 -12.02 -9.67
C ILE A 51 -8.16 -11.46 -11.05
N THR A 52 -9.18 -11.05 -11.81
CA THR A 52 -8.96 -10.20 -12.98
C THR A 52 -8.68 -8.76 -12.56
N ASN A 53 -7.95 -8.02 -13.40
CA ASN A 53 -7.76 -6.58 -13.23
C ASN A 53 -8.93 -5.77 -13.84
N GLU A 54 -8.81 -4.44 -13.88
CA GLU A 54 -9.81 -3.51 -14.45
C GLU A 54 -10.21 -3.84 -15.91
N ASP A 55 -9.30 -4.43 -16.70
CA ASP A 55 -9.54 -4.78 -18.10
C ASP A 55 -10.06 -6.23 -18.26
N GLY A 56 -10.42 -6.89 -17.16
CA GLY A 56 -10.84 -8.30 -17.16
C GLY A 56 -9.69 -9.29 -17.37
N LYS A 57 -8.43 -8.84 -17.36
CA LYS A 57 -7.24 -9.68 -17.58
C LYS A 57 -6.80 -10.37 -16.30
N PHE A 58 -6.44 -11.64 -16.37
CA PHE A 58 -5.76 -12.37 -15.29
C PHE A 58 -4.49 -13.07 -15.80
N ALA A 59 -3.62 -13.47 -14.88
CA ALA A 59 -2.50 -14.34 -15.16
C ALA A 59 -2.25 -15.27 -13.98
N VAL A 60 -1.80 -16.49 -14.28
CA VAL A 60 -1.42 -17.48 -13.27
C VAL A 60 -0.13 -18.15 -13.68
N ASP A 61 0.81 -18.20 -12.75
CA ASP A 61 2.09 -18.90 -12.90
C ASP A 61 2.02 -20.30 -12.27
N ASN A 62 2.96 -21.17 -12.65
CA ASN A 62 3.15 -22.48 -12.03
C ASN A 62 1.95 -23.43 -12.10
N VAL A 63 1.22 -23.42 -13.22
CA VAL A 63 0.06 -24.29 -13.47
C VAL A 63 0.34 -25.36 -14.52
N PHE A 64 -0.40 -26.46 -14.43
CA PHE A 64 -0.43 -27.52 -15.44
C PHE A 64 -1.65 -27.36 -16.34
N SER A 65 -1.54 -27.75 -17.62
CA SER A 65 -2.62 -27.64 -18.60
C SER A 65 -3.89 -28.42 -18.21
N THR A 66 -3.75 -29.44 -17.38
CA THR A 66 -4.84 -30.27 -16.82
C THR A 66 -5.48 -29.70 -15.56
N ASP A 67 -4.90 -28.66 -14.96
CA ASP A 67 -5.47 -28.04 -13.75
C ASP A 67 -6.83 -27.41 -14.08
N SER A 68 -7.73 -27.41 -13.10
CA SER A 68 -9.08 -26.85 -13.27
C SER A 68 -9.16 -25.45 -12.70
N LEU A 69 -9.88 -24.58 -13.39
CA LEU A 69 -10.19 -23.21 -13.00
C LEU A 69 -11.68 -23.09 -12.68
N GLU A 70 -12.02 -22.43 -11.58
CA GLU A 70 -13.37 -22.00 -11.25
C GLU A 70 -13.41 -20.48 -11.18
N ILE A 71 -14.20 -19.87 -12.06
CA ILE A 71 -14.40 -18.44 -12.16
C ILE A 71 -15.71 -18.11 -11.45
N ARG A 72 -15.67 -17.16 -10.51
CA ARG A 72 -16.85 -16.61 -9.84
C ARG A 72 -16.85 -15.10 -9.93
N TYR A 73 -18.02 -14.56 -10.23
CA TYR A 73 -18.26 -13.14 -10.26
C TYR A 73 -19.68 -12.86 -9.79
N LEU A 74 -19.87 -11.73 -9.11
CA LEU A 74 -21.14 -11.39 -8.49
C LEU A 74 -22.21 -11.15 -9.57
N GLY A 75 -23.35 -11.84 -9.48
CA GLY A 75 -24.42 -11.78 -10.48
C GLY A 75 -24.21 -12.67 -11.71
N PHE A 76 -23.22 -13.56 -11.70
CA PHE A 76 -22.92 -14.48 -12.81
C PHE A 76 -22.85 -15.92 -12.34
N LYS A 77 -23.23 -16.84 -13.24
CA LYS A 77 -23.16 -18.28 -12.96
C LYS A 77 -21.70 -18.72 -12.82
N PRO A 78 -21.33 -19.49 -11.77
CA PRO A 78 -19.98 -20.02 -11.65
C PRO A 78 -19.58 -20.85 -12.87
N LYS A 79 -18.44 -20.53 -13.49
CA LYS A 79 -17.95 -21.24 -14.68
C LYS A 79 -16.70 -22.03 -14.36
N LYS A 80 -16.69 -23.31 -14.72
CA LYS A 80 -15.51 -24.19 -14.61
C LYS A 80 -14.91 -24.44 -15.98
N THR A 81 -13.60 -24.32 -16.07
CA THR A 81 -12.83 -24.64 -17.28
C THR A 81 -11.49 -25.28 -16.91
N VAL A 82 -10.73 -25.74 -17.89
CA VAL A 82 -9.38 -26.29 -17.71
C VAL A 82 -8.35 -25.25 -18.16
N VAL A 83 -7.15 -25.28 -17.57
CA VAL A 83 -6.05 -24.37 -17.94
C VAL A 83 -5.75 -24.43 -19.45
N SER A 84 -5.78 -25.61 -20.06
CA SER A 84 -5.57 -25.79 -21.51
C SER A 84 -6.56 -25.05 -22.41
N TYR A 85 -7.68 -24.55 -21.87
CA TYR A 85 -8.58 -23.66 -22.60
C TYR A 85 -7.85 -22.38 -23.04
N PHE A 86 -7.08 -21.79 -22.13
CA PHE A 86 -6.39 -20.52 -22.35
C PHE A 86 -5.12 -20.62 -23.20
N GLU A 87 -4.67 -21.85 -23.51
CA GLU A 87 -3.64 -22.10 -24.51
C GLU A 87 -4.17 -21.91 -25.94
N LYS A 88 -5.49 -21.97 -26.13
CA LYS A 88 -6.16 -21.89 -27.44
C LYS A 88 -7.02 -20.64 -27.58
N GLU A 89 -7.72 -20.27 -26.52
CA GLU A 89 -8.64 -19.14 -26.46
C GLU A 89 -8.15 -18.09 -25.48
N SER A 90 -8.17 -16.81 -25.85
CA SER A 90 -7.73 -15.75 -24.93
C SER A 90 -8.84 -15.24 -24.02
N LYS A 91 -10.11 -15.53 -24.34
CA LYS A 91 -11.29 -14.96 -23.66
C LYS A 91 -12.24 -16.04 -23.19
N LEU A 92 -12.72 -15.90 -21.96
CA LEU A 92 -13.81 -16.70 -21.40
C LEU A 92 -15.00 -15.78 -21.12
N TYR A 93 -16.17 -16.16 -21.62
CA TYR A 93 -17.42 -15.43 -21.42
C TYR A 93 -18.20 -16.00 -20.22
N MET A 94 -18.74 -15.14 -19.36
CA MET A 94 -19.57 -15.49 -18.21
C MET A 94 -21.03 -15.18 -18.52
N GLU A 95 -21.92 -16.10 -18.18
CA GLU A 95 -23.36 -15.93 -18.32
C GLU A 95 -23.90 -15.28 -17.03
N MET A 96 -24.70 -14.22 -17.18
CA MET A 96 -25.39 -13.60 -16.05
C MET A 96 -26.32 -14.63 -15.38
N ASP A 97 -26.38 -14.59 -14.05
CA ASP A 97 -27.31 -15.40 -13.26
C ASP A 97 -28.65 -14.67 -13.14
N VAL A 98 -29.30 -14.41 -14.29
CA VAL A 98 -30.56 -13.68 -14.33
C VAL A 98 -31.69 -14.59 -13.88
N SER A 99 -32.27 -14.29 -12.72
CA SER A 99 -33.57 -14.82 -12.30
C SER A 99 -34.53 -13.66 -12.03
N VAL A 100 -35.72 -13.72 -12.61
CA VAL A 100 -36.83 -12.85 -12.18
C VAL A 100 -37.31 -13.40 -10.85
N LEU A 101 -37.20 -12.60 -9.78
CA LEU A 101 -37.75 -12.94 -8.47
C LEU A 101 -39.28 -12.94 -8.54
N ASP A 102 -39.89 -14.11 -8.73
CA ASP A 102 -41.26 -14.33 -8.29
C ASP A 102 -41.20 -14.63 -6.78
N GLU A 103 -41.95 -13.85 -5.98
CA GLU A 103 -42.32 -14.07 -4.56
C GLU A 103 -41.74 -13.10 -3.50
N VAL A 104 -40.51 -12.56 -3.60
CA VAL A 104 -40.02 -11.54 -2.60
C VAL A 104 -40.61 -10.14 -2.85
N VAL A 105 -40.91 -9.83 -4.11
CA VAL A 105 -41.51 -8.54 -4.54
C VAL A 105 -42.90 -8.33 -3.92
N LEU A 106 -43.68 -9.40 -3.72
CA LEU A 106 -45.06 -9.30 -3.22
C LEU A 106 -45.15 -8.79 -1.77
N THR A 107 -44.14 -9.04 -0.93
CA THR A 107 -44.13 -8.52 0.45
C THR A 107 -43.56 -7.09 0.57
N ALA A 108 -42.69 -6.66 -0.34
CA ALA A 108 -42.04 -5.35 -0.25
C ALA A 108 -42.95 -4.20 -0.70
N ASP A 109 -43.80 -4.43 -1.71
CA ASP A 109 -44.78 -3.44 -2.17
C ASP A 109 -45.96 -3.26 -1.18
N GLU A 110 -46.27 -4.28 -0.38
CA GLU A 110 -47.35 -4.24 0.62
C GLU A 110 -46.87 -3.77 2.02
N ASP A 111 -45.63 -4.10 2.42
CA ASP A 111 -45.06 -3.80 3.74
C ASP A 111 -43.89 -2.80 3.65
N LYS A 112 -44.22 -1.50 3.78
CA LYS A 112 -43.25 -0.40 3.78
C LYS A 112 -42.18 -0.50 4.88
N ASP A 113 -42.42 -1.29 5.93
CA ASP A 113 -41.48 -1.44 7.05
C ASP A 113 -40.50 -2.60 6.81
N TYR A 114 -40.79 -3.53 5.90
CA TYR A 114 -39.93 -4.69 5.62
C TYR A 114 -38.48 -4.31 5.24
N PRO A 115 -38.23 -3.35 4.32
CA PRO A 115 -36.87 -2.96 3.95
C PRO A 115 -36.06 -2.47 5.15
N TYR A 116 -36.68 -1.67 6.04
CA TYR A 116 -36.05 -1.19 7.26
C TYR A 116 -35.72 -2.33 8.24
N ARG A 117 -36.67 -3.24 8.48
CA ARG A 117 -36.45 -4.39 9.37
C ARG A 117 -35.36 -5.32 8.85
N LEU A 118 -35.32 -5.59 7.54
CA LEU A 118 -34.28 -6.43 6.93
C LEU A 118 -32.90 -5.78 7.11
N LEU A 119 -32.76 -4.50 6.75
CA LEU A 119 -31.51 -3.75 6.92
C LEU A 119 -31.05 -3.75 8.39
N GLY A 120 -31.98 -3.50 9.33
CA GLY A 120 -31.68 -3.52 10.76
C GLY A 120 -31.15 -4.88 11.25
N ARG A 121 -31.76 -5.98 10.82
CA ARG A 121 -31.31 -7.35 11.16
C ARG A 121 -29.93 -7.66 10.61
N VAL A 122 -29.65 -7.29 9.35
CA VAL A 122 -28.32 -7.47 8.73
C VAL A 122 -27.27 -6.69 9.53
N ILE A 123 -27.53 -5.41 9.83
CA ILE A 123 -26.62 -4.58 10.63
C ILE A 123 -26.33 -5.21 12.00
N GLU A 124 -27.35 -5.75 12.67
CA GLU A 124 -27.19 -6.38 13.98
C GLU A 124 -26.33 -7.65 13.93
N VAL A 125 -26.48 -8.49 12.90
CA VAL A 125 -25.62 -9.67 12.69
C VAL A 125 -24.15 -9.24 12.59
N TYR A 126 -23.86 -8.24 11.77
CA TYR A 126 -22.48 -7.79 11.56
C TYR A 126 -21.89 -7.09 12.78
N ARG A 127 -22.67 -6.28 13.51
CA ARG A 127 -22.23 -5.65 14.78
C ARG A 127 -21.83 -6.66 15.86
N ASN A 128 -22.46 -7.84 15.85
CA ASN A 128 -22.17 -8.90 16.79
C ASN A 128 -20.97 -9.77 16.38
N SER A 129 -20.37 -9.53 15.20
CA SER A 129 -19.20 -10.24 14.74
C SER A 129 -17.96 -9.90 15.57
N LYS A 130 -17.38 -10.93 16.19
CA LYS A 130 -16.18 -10.81 17.04
C LYS A 130 -14.91 -11.30 16.37
N ASN A 131 -15.05 -12.02 15.25
CA ASN A 131 -13.91 -12.63 14.59
C ASN A 131 -13.07 -11.54 13.91
N THR A 132 -11.76 -11.70 14.02
CA THR A 132 -10.80 -10.92 13.27
C THR A 132 -10.23 -11.81 12.18
N THR A 133 -10.28 -11.34 10.94
CA THR A 133 -9.66 -11.99 9.80
C THR A 133 -8.32 -11.33 9.55
N VAL A 134 -7.28 -12.14 9.42
CA VAL A 134 -5.94 -11.69 9.01
C VAL A 134 -5.71 -12.03 7.56
N SER A 135 -4.98 -11.18 6.83
CA SER A 135 -4.66 -11.42 5.42
C SER A 135 -3.44 -10.62 4.98
N LYS A 136 -2.91 -10.98 3.81
CA LYS A 136 -2.10 -10.08 3.02
C LYS A 136 -3.01 -9.17 2.20
N ALA A 137 -2.52 -8.00 1.86
CA ALA A 137 -3.24 -7.07 0.98
C ALA A 137 -2.32 -6.44 -0.05
N PHE A 138 -2.90 -6.08 -1.18
CA PHE A 138 -2.26 -5.36 -2.27
C PHE A 138 -3.09 -4.12 -2.59
N LEU A 139 -2.45 -2.94 -2.53
CA LEU A 139 -3.07 -1.66 -2.82
C LEU A 139 -2.48 -1.09 -4.10
N THR A 140 -3.34 -0.60 -4.98
CA THR A 140 -2.96 0.30 -6.08
C THR A 140 -3.73 1.60 -5.96
N MET A 141 -3.08 2.71 -6.31
CA MET A 141 -3.72 4.02 -6.35
C MET A 141 -3.17 4.82 -7.50
N ILE A 142 -4.05 5.50 -8.23
CA ILE A 142 -3.69 6.46 -9.27
C ILE A 142 -4.48 7.74 -9.02
N SER A 143 -3.77 8.87 -8.94
CA SER A 143 -4.38 10.19 -8.95
C SER A 143 -4.07 10.88 -10.27
N SER A 144 -5.05 11.61 -10.81
CA SER A 144 -4.93 12.33 -12.07
C SER A 144 -5.62 13.68 -12.03
N THR A 145 -5.21 14.58 -12.91
CA THR A 145 -5.93 15.82 -13.21
C THR A 145 -6.05 15.95 -14.73
N ARG A 146 -7.26 16.25 -15.24
CA ARG A 146 -7.53 16.33 -16.68
C ARG A 146 -7.04 15.10 -17.46
N ASN A 147 -7.17 13.91 -16.88
CA ASN A 147 -6.66 12.64 -17.41
C ASN A 147 -5.13 12.55 -17.56
N ILE A 148 -4.38 13.43 -16.90
CA ILE A 148 -2.92 13.38 -16.78
C ILE A 148 -2.60 12.75 -15.42
N PRO A 149 -1.93 11.58 -15.38
CA PRO A 149 -1.46 10.99 -14.14
C PRO A 149 -0.54 11.96 -13.38
N ILE A 150 -0.81 12.15 -12.10
CA ILE A 150 0.01 12.97 -11.19
C ILE A 150 0.67 12.14 -10.11
N GLU A 151 0.05 11.03 -9.73
CA GLU A 151 0.53 10.15 -8.67
C GLU A 151 0.16 8.70 -8.98
N GLN A 152 1.06 7.77 -8.66
CA GLN A 152 0.80 6.34 -8.67
C GLN A 152 1.43 5.70 -7.43
N VAL A 153 0.71 4.83 -6.73
CA VAL A 153 1.21 4.08 -5.58
C VAL A 153 0.84 2.62 -5.73
N GLU A 154 1.78 1.73 -5.41
CA GLU A 154 1.58 0.30 -5.29
C GLU A 154 2.20 -0.18 -3.99
N GLY A 155 1.49 -0.98 -3.19
CA GLY A 155 2.00 -1.46 -1.91
C GLY A 155 1.43 -2.81 -1.49
N PHE A 156 2.27 -3.59 -0.82
CA PHE A 156 1.88 -4.80 -0.11
C PHE A 156 1.74 -4.51 1.38
N TYR A 157 0.72 -5.10 1.99
CA TYR A 157 0.36 -4.86 3.39
C TYR A 157 0.00 -6.16 4.10
N ASN A 158 0.17 -6.15 5.42
CA ASN A 158 -0.51 -7.04 6.35
C ASN A 158 -1.80 -6.36 6.80
N SER A 159 -2.93 -7.06 6.74
CA SER A 159 -4.24 -6.51 7.10
C SER A 159 -4.95 -7.34 8.17
N GLU A 160 -5.48 -6.64 9.16
CA GLU A 160 -6.42 -7.18 10.15
C GLU A 160 -7.79 -6.56 9.92
N GLN A 161 -8.82 -7.40 9.85
CA GLN A 161 -10.18 -6.99 9.52
C GLN A 161 -11.17 -7.54 10.52
N ASN A 162 -12.26 -6.81 10.72
CA ASN A 162 -13.42 -7.27 11.46
C ASN A 162 -14.69 -6.80 10.74
N LEU A 163 -15.70 -7.68 10.70
CA LEU A 163 -16.93 -7.41 9.96
C LEU A 163 -17.76 -6.25 10.53
N ALA A 164 -17.59 -5.89 11.81
CA ALA A 164 -18.23 -4.70 12.38
C ALA A 164 -17.39 -3.43 12.16
N LYS A 165 -16.08 -3.51 12.33
CA LYS A 165 -15.19 -2.34 12.35
C LYS A 165 -14.53 -1.99 11.02
N GLY A 166 -14.56 -2.90 10.04
CA GLY A 166 -13.77 -2.75 8.83
C GLY A 166 -12.31 -3.16 9.05
N ILE A 167 -11.38 -2.34 8.56
CA ILE A 167 -9.93 -2.62 8.66
C ILE A 167 -9.43 -2.12 10.02
N LEU A 168 -9.00 -3.04 10.88
CA LEU A 168 -8.44 -2.74 12.20
C LEU A 168 -6.99 -2.26 12.12
N ASP A 169 -6.21 -2.87 11.23
CA ASP A 169 -4.82 -2.51 10.99
C ASP A 169 -4.43 -2.79 9.53
N LEU A 170 -3.58 -1.94 8.97
CA LEU A 170 -3.05 -2.04 7.62
C LEU A 170 -1.56 -1.64 7.62
N ARG A 171 -0.70 -2.62 7.85
CA ARG A 171 0.75 -2.41 8.01
C ARG A 171 1.46 -2.65 6.70
N VAL A 172 2.15 -1.63 6.18
CA VAL A 172 2.93 -1.76 4.94
C VAL A 172 4.09 -2.74 5.12
N LYS A 173 4.15 -3.73 4.22
CA LYS A 173 5.27 -4.66 4.06
C LYS A 173 6.31 -4.09 3.10
N SER A 174 5.86 -3.55 1.98
CA SER A 174 6.70 -2.87 0.99
C SER A 174 5.84 -2.01 0.06
N GLY A 175 6.44 -1.02 -0.59
CA GLY A 175 5.74 -0.28 -1.63
C GLY A 175 6.67 0.52 -2.54
N ARG A 176 6.07 1.00 -3.62
CA ARG A 176 6.69 1.81 -4.67
C ARG A 176 5.69 2.84 -5.16
N PHE A 177 6.19 3.98 -5.60
CA PHE A 177 5.32 5.06 -6.06
C PHE A 177 5.97 5.87 -7.16
N GLY A 178 5.14 6.53 -7.97
CA GLY A 178 5.53 7.44 -9.03
C GLY A 178 4.84 8.78 -8.87
N GLN A 179 5.51 9.83 -9.31
CA GLN A 179 5.03 11.20 -9.17
C GLN A 179 5.36 12.02 -10.41
N ASN A 180 4.43 12.90 -10.78
CA ASN A 180 4.65 13.86 -11.84
C ASN A 180 5.56 14.99 -11.36
N SER A 181 6.64 15.26 -12.10
CA SER A 181 7.63 16.27 -11.72
C SER A 181 7.13 17.71 -11.84
N SER A 182 6.16 17.95 -12.73
CA SER A 182 5.58 19.28 -12.98
C SER A 182 4.40 19.61 -12.07
N PHE A 183 3.79 18.59 -11.47
CA PHE A 183 2.70 18.73 -10.51
C PHE A 183 2.82 17.62 -9.46
N PRO A 184 3.75 17.77 -8.49
CA PRO A 184 3.92 16.78 -7.43
C PRO A 184 2.68 16.83 -6.52
N PHE A 185 1.95 15.72 -6.43
CA PHE A 185 0.76 15.59 -5.60
C PHE A 185 0.88 14.38 -4.68
N TYR A 186 0.80 14.56 -3.35
CA TYR A 186 0.97 13.45 -2.41
C TYR A 186 -0.28 13.12 -1.57
N SER A 187 -0.69 11.86 -1.62
CA SER A 187 -1.79 11.28 -0.86
C SER A 187 -1.36 10.61 0.45
N LEU A 188 -0.96 11.40 1.44
CA LEU A 188 -0.15 10.95 2.59
C LEU A 188 -0.84 9.97 3.54
N ASP A 189 -2.15 10.07 3.69
CA ASP A 189 -2.94 9.31 4.66
C ASP A 189 -4.02 8.45 3.97
N ASN A 190 -3.81 8.01 2.73
CA ASN A 190 -4.83 7.27 1.99
C ASN A 190 -5.24 5.94 2.65
N THR A 191 -4.27 5.16 3.14
CA THR A 191 -4.55 3.96 3.92
C THR A 191 -5.27 4.28 5.23
N LYS A 192 -5.02 5.46 5.80
CA LYS A 192 -5.70 5.90 7.02
C LYS A 192 -7.17 6.14 6.78
N ILE A 193 -7.54 6.76 5.65
CA ILE A 193 -8.96 6.91 5.24
C ILE A 193 -9.65 5.55 5.18
N LEU A 194 -9.04 4.58 4.51
CA LEU A 194 -9.61 3.23 4.39
C LEU A 194 -9.70 2.51 5.75
N SER A 195 -8.70 2.66 6.62
CA SER A 195 -8.69 2.06 7.96
C SER A 195 -9.63 2.74 8.97
N ASP A 196 -9.99 4.00 8.73
CA ASP A 196 -10.86 4.75 9.63
C ASP A 196 -12.35 4.44 9.36
N PHE A 197 -12.67 4.07 8.12
CA PHE A 197 -14.03 3.72 7.73
C PHE A 197 -14.56 2.50 8.51
N GLN A 198 -15.63 2.70 9.27
CA GLN A 198 -16.30 1.65 10.01
C GLN A 198 -17.44 1.06 9.19
N LEU A 199 -17.47 -0.27 9.08
CA LEU A 199 -18.58 -0.95 8.41
C LEU A 199 -19.89 -0.77 9.19
N PHE A 200 -19.98 -1.27 10.41
CA PHE A 200 -21.24 -1.29 11.17
C PHE A 200 -21.15 -0.71 12.59
N GLU A 201 -20.00 -0.17 13.00
CA GLU A 201 -19.89 0.53 14.28
C GLU A 201 -20.46 1.95 14.25
N THR A 202 -20.92 2.42 15.41
CA THR A 202 -21.50 3.76 15.62
C THR A 202 -20.46 4.74 16.15
N SER A 203 -19.25 4.74 15.61
CA SER A 203 -18.19 5.69 15.97
C SER A 203 -18.11 6.84 14.95
N LYS A 204 -17.38 7.90 15.30
CA LYS A 204 -17.04 8.94 14.31
C LYS A 204 -16.04 8.37 13.31
N GLN A 205 -16.19 8.75 12.05
CA GLN A 205 -15.26 8.45 10.97
C GLN A 205 -15.01 9.68 10.08
N ILE A 206 -13.98 9.60 9.23
CA ILE A 206 -13.58 10.64 8.26
C ILE A 206 -14.68 10.86 7.22
N PHE A 207 -15.22 9.76 6.70
CA PHE A 207 -16.28 9.80 5.71
C PHE A 207 -17.67 10.05 6.31
N PRO A 208 -18.65 10.46 5.47
CA PRO A 208 -20.05 10.51 5.86
C PRO A 208 -20.55 9.20 6.49
N ASP A 209 -21.58 9.28 7.33
CA ASP A 209 -22.20 8.09 7.89
C ASP A 209 -23.11 7.43 6.84
N TYR A 210 -23.24 6.10 6.90
CA TYR A 210 -24.30 5.36 6.21
C TYR A 210 -25.15 4.59 7.23
N PRO A 211 -26.27 3.93 6.84
CA PRO A 211 -27.11 3.20 7.78
C PRO A 211 -26.36 2.21 8.69
N GLY A 212 -25.27 1.61 8.23
CA GLY A 212 -24.42 0.73 9.04
C GLY A 212 -23.90 1.40 10.32
N ASN A 213 -23.66 2.72 10.30
CA ASN A 213 -23.17 3.49 11.44
C ASN A 213 -24.28 4.07 12.34
N LEU A 214 -25.55 3.74 12.07
CA LEU A 214 -26.71 4.37 12.73
C LEU A 214 -27.57 3.37 13.52
N THR A 215 -28.27 3.86 14.54
CA THR A 215 -29.30 3.08 15.23
C THR A 215 -30.54 2.95 14.35
N TYR A 216 -31.34 1.89 14.58
CA TYR A 216 -32.56 1.63 13.81
C TYR A 216 -33.49 2.87 13.72
N ASN A 217 -33.82 3.49 14.85
CA ASN A 217 -34.64 4.71 14.88
C ASN A 217 -34.01 5.90 14.12
N ALA A 218 -32.67 5.98 14.08
CA ALA A 218 -31.98 7.01 13.33
C ALA A 218 -32.05 6.75 11.82
N ILE A 219 -32.02 5.49 11.39
CA ILE A 219 -32.22 5.09 9.99
C ILE A 219 -33.62 5.51 9.53
N GLU A 220 -34.68 5.12 10.25
CA GLU A 220 -36.07 5.48 9.91
C GLU A 220 -36.27 6.99 9.77
N ARG A 221 -35.64 7.78 10.65
CA ARG A 221 -35.74 9.24 10.61
C ARG A 221 -34.96 9.88 9.46
N LYS A 222 -33.79 9.33 9.10
CA LYS A 222 -32.83 10.00 8.19
C LYS A 222 -32.82 9.46 6.77
N TYR A 223 -33.33 8.25 6.55
CA TYR A 223 -33.25 7.54 5.27
C TYR A 223 -34.61 7.07 4.77
N ASP A 224 -34.77 7.13 3.46
CA ASP A 224 -35.72 6.31 2.71
C ASP A 224 -35.03 5.01 2.34
N VAL A 225 -35.61 3.87 2.71
CA VAL A 225 -35.07 2.53 2.49
C VAL A 225 -36.08 1.72 1.68
N GLN A 226 -35.60 1.06 0.61
CA GLN A 226 -36.44 0.26 -0.28
C GLN A 226 -35.69 -0.96 -0.80
N ILE A 227 -36.43 -1.95 -1.29
CA ILE A 227 -35.86 -3.03 -2.09
C ILE A 227 -35.93 -2.61 -3.55
N ASP A 228 -34.78 -2.56 -4.21
CA ASP A 228 -34.70 -2.25 -5.63
C ASP A 228 -34.84 -3.54 -6.46
N ASP A 229 -35.46 -3.42 -7.64
CA ASP A 229 -35.35 -4.43 -8.69
C ASP A 229 -33.87 -4.63 -9.05
N CYS A 230 -33.44 -5.89 -9.00
CA CYS A 230 -32.04 -6.23 -9.14
C CYS A 230 -31.84 -7.20 -10.30
N ILE A 231 -31.52 -6.62 -11.46
CA ILE A 231 -31.35 -7.35 -12.73
C ILE A 231 -30.14 -8.31 -12.66
N THR A 232 -29.16 -7.99 -11.81
CA THR A 232 -27.92 -8.74 -11.61
C THR A 232 -27.93 -9.60 -10.34
N CYS A 233 -29.07 -9.72 -9.65
CA CYS A 233 -29.17 -10.54 -8.43
C CYS A 233 -29.39 -12.01 -8.80
N GLY A 234 -28.70 -12.91 -8.10
CA GLY A 234 -29.03 -14.34 -8.14
C GLY A 234 -30.36 -14.64 -7.43
N GLU A 235 -30.86 -15.88 -7.57
CA GLU A 235 -32.18 -16.34 -7.11
C GLU A 235 -32.55 -16.03 -5.64
N LYS A 236 -31.56 -15.76 -4.78
CA LYS A 236 -31.73 -15.55 -3.33
C LYS A 236 -31.17 -14.22 -2.85
N GLU A 237 -31.04 -13.23 -3.73
CA GLU A 237 -30.42 -11.95 -3.40
C GLU A 237 -31.43 -10.82 -3.50
N VAL A 238 -31.29 -9.82 -2.63
CA VAL A 238 -32.05 -8.57 -2.73
C VAL A 238 -31.11 -7.38 -2.64
N SER A 239 -31.41 -6.34 -3.40
CA SER A 239 -30.70 -5.06 -3.32
C SER A 239 -31.48 -4.12 -2.42
N ILE A 240 -30.95 -3.82 -1.24
CA ILE A 240 -31.51 -2.80 -0.34
C ILE A 240 -30.87 -1.46 -0.69
N SER A 241 -31.64 -0.51 -1.20
CA SER A 241 -31.16 0.85 -1.39
C SER A 241 -31.55 1.75 -0.23
N PHE A 242 -30.70 2.72 0.08
CA PHE A 242 -30.92 3.69 1.13
C PHE A 242 -30.48 5.08 0.66
N SER A 243 -31.41 6.03 0.70
CA SER A 243 -31.19 7.41 0.30
C SER A 243 -31.47 8.37 1.46
N PRO A 244 -30.56 9.30 1.77
CA PRO A 244 -30.83 10.33 2.78
C PRO A 244 -32.07 11.15 2.42
N LYS A 245 -32.97 11.34 3.38
CA LYS A 245 -34.11 12.26 3.28
C LYS A 245 -33.68 13.72 3.11
N GLU A 246 -32.49 14.05 3.63
CA GLU A 246 -31.84 15.35 3.45
C GLU A 246 -30.45 15.17 2.84
N THR A 247 -30.25 15.72 1.65
CA THR A 247 -28.97 15.68 0.94
C THR A 247 -28.08 16.86 1.35
N ASN A 248 -27.35 16.70 2.45
CA ASN A 248 -26.45 17.74 2.99
C ASN A 248 -24.96 17.32 3.03
N GLY A 249 -24.61 16.21 2.36
CA GLY A 249 -23.24 15.70 2.27
C GLY A 249 -22.73 14.98 3.52
N ARG A 250 -23.50 14.92 4.63
CA ARG A 250 -23.11 14.21 5.86
C ARG A 250 -23.48 12.73 5.88
N LEU A 251 -24.30 12.31 4.92
CA LEU A 251 -24.82 10.96 4.80
C LEU A 251 -24.53 10.43 3.40
N PHE A 252 -24.14 9.17 3.31
CA PHE A 252 -24.00 8.46 2.03
C PHE A 252 -25.36 8.06 1.49
N HIS A 253 -25.54 8.14 0.17
CA HIS A 253 -26.47 7.24 -0.51
C HIS A 253 -25.81 5.87 -0.62
N GLY A 254 -26.60 4.81 -0.75
CA GLY A 254 -26.00 3.52 -1.03
C GLY A 254 -26.96 2.41 -1.41
N LYS A 255 -26.35 1.28 -1.76
CA LYS A 255 -26.99 -0.01 -1.98
C LYS A 255 -26.24 -1.09 -1.22
N MET A 256 -26.99 -2.08 -0.74
CA MET A 256 -26.45 -3.26 -0.10
C MET A 256 -27.08 -4.49 -0.72
N LEU A 257 -26.25 -5.31 -1.33
CA LEU A 257 -26.66 -6.59 -1.87
C LEU A 257 -26.57 -7.64 -0.78
N VAL A 258 -27.70 -8.26 -0.44
CA VAL A 258 -27.80 -9.21 0.67
C VAL A 258 -28.51 -10.50 0.27
N ASP A 259 -28.16 -11.58 0.95
CA ASP A 259 -29.01 -12.76 1.07
C ASP A 259 -29.97 -12.55 2.26
N PRO A 260 -31.28 -12.34 2.04
CA PRO A 260 -32.22 -12.02 3.11
C PRO A 260 -32.54 -13.22 4.02
N GLN A 261 -32.27 -14.46 3.57
CA GLN A 261 -32.48 -15.67 4.35
C GLN A 261 -31.30 -15.89 5.31
N LEU A 262 -30.08 -15.72 4.80
CA LEU A 262 -28.84 -15.90 5.57
C LEU A 262 -28.42 -14.64 6.34
N LEU A 263 -28.97 -13.47 6.01
CA LEU A 263 -28.58 -12.16 6.53
C LEU A 263 -27.11 -11.82 6.25
N VAL A 264 -26.59 -12.26 5.10
CA VAL A 264 -25.20 -12.07 4.69
C VAL A 264 -25.12 -11.02 3.59
N VAL A 265 -24.15 -10.11 3.71
CA VAL A 265 -23.85 -9.06 2.74
C VAL A 265 -22.84 -9.57 1.71
N LYS A 266 -23.12 -9.33 0.44
CA LYS A 266 -22.23 -9.65 -0.70
C LYS A 266 -21.49 -8.42 -1.21
N LYS A 267 -22.16 -7.27 -1.22
CA LYS A 267 -21.61 -5.98 -1.68
C LYS A 267 -22.26 -4.81 -0.96
N ILE A 268 -21.48 -3.78 -0.68
CA ILE A 268 -21.96 -2.46 -0.24
C ILE A 268 -21.41 -1.43 -1.22
N GLU A 269 -22.28 -0.58 -1.73
CA GLU A 269 -21.95 0.53 -2.62
C GLU A 269 -22.39 1.82 -1.94
N LEU A 270 -21.46 2.74 -1.72
CA LEU A 270 -21.72 4.02 -1.07
C LEU A 270 -21.28 5.14 -1.99
N TRP A 271 -22.12 6.17 -2.12
CA TRP A 271 -21.75 7.36 -2.88
C TRP A 271 -22.36 8.63 -2.32
N THR A 272 -21.69 9.75 -2.58
CA THR A 272 -22.21 11.07 -2.20
C THR A 272 -21.55 12.17 -3.03
N LYS A 273 -22.28 13.26 -3.22
CA LYS A 273 -21.81 14.48 -3.89
C LYS A 273 -21.70 15.61 -2.88
N ASN A 274 -20.67 16.43 -3.05
CA ASN A 274 -20.28 17.49 -2.11
C ASN A 274 -20.21 17.00 -0.65
N PRO A 275 -19.42 15.95 -0.35
CA PRO A 275 -19.38 15.38 0.98
C PRO A 275 -18.86 16.36 2.02
N ILE A 276 -19.39 16.24 3.24
CA ILE A 276 -18.80 16.84 4.44
C ILE A 276 -17.96 15.76 5.12
N THR A 277 -16.64 15.87 4.99
CA THR A 277 -15.69 14.94 5.59
C THR A 277 -15.08 15.52 6.86
N ASN A 278 -14.84 14.68 7.87
CA ASN A 278 -14.09 15.06 9.05
C ASN A 278 -12.59 14.86 8.76
N ALA A 279 -11.76 15.86 9.02
CA ALA A 279 -10.29 15.74 9.03
C ALA A 279 -9.56 15.59 7.66
N LEU A 280 -10.16 16.00 6.53
CA LEU A 280 -9.43 16.15 5.27
C LEU A 280 -8.95 17.61 5.10
N THR A 281 -7.65 17.85 5.29
CA THR A 281 -7.03 19.17 5.09
C THR A 281 -5.66 19.05 4.40
N SER A 282 -5.29 20.09 3.67
CA SER A 282 -3.93 20.25 3.18
C SER A 282 -2.97 20.54 4.34
N ILE A 283 -1.74 20.04 4.25
CA ILE A 283 -0.63 20.47 5.12
C ILE A 283 -0.12 21.86 4.70
N ASN A 284 -0.10 22.13 3.41
CA ASN A 284 0.16 23.46 2.89
C ASN A 284 -1.05 24.36 3.16
N GLU A 285 -0.88 25.35 4.04
CA GLU A 285 -1.92 26.29 4.47
C GLU A 285 -2.44 27.18 3.32
N ASP A 286 -1.66 27.36 2.24
CA ASP A 286 -2.07 28.12 1.05
C ASP A 286 -2.95 27.30 0.08
N VAL A 287 -3.17 26.01 0.36
CA VAL A 287 -3.94 25.10 -0.49
C VAL A 287 -5.29 24.79 0.15
N VAL A 288 -6.35 25.01 -0.62
CA VAL A 288 -7.72 24.64 -0.26
C VAL A 288 -8.11 23.39 -1.02
N LEU A 289 -8.52 22.37 -0.28
CA LEU A 289 -9.06 21.12 -0.80
C LEU A 289 -10.56 21.08 -0.55
N THR A 290 -11.34 20.78 -1.59
CA THR A 290 -12.79 20.70 -1.52
C THR A 290 -13.25 19.35 -2.04
N PRO A 291 -13.60 18.38 -1.18
CA PRO A 291 -14.19 17.12 -1.62
C PRO A 291 -15.46 17.37 -2.45
N THR A 292 -15.56 16.75 -3.62
CA THR A 292 -16.71 16.93 -4.52
C THR A 292 -17.50 15.64 -4.73
N GLU A 293 -16.85 14.49 -4.67
CA GLU A 293 -17.50 13.21 -4.90
C GLU A 293 -16.70 12.08 -4.23
N ILE A 294 -17.41 11.15 -3.59
CA ILE A 294 -16.84 9.91 -3.03
C ILE A 294 -17.72 8.76 -3.53
N LEU A 295 -17.07 7.72 -4.07
CA LEU A 295 -17.68 6.42 -4.32
C LEU A 295 -16.82 5.36 -3.61
N LEU A 296 -17.44 4.53 -2.79
CA LEU A 296 -16.79 3.43 -2.07
C LEU A 296 -17.56 2.13 -2.29
N ASN A 297 -16.90 1.16 -2.89
CA ASN A 297 -17.39 -0.20 -3.06
C ASN A 297 -16.66 -1.11 -2.08
N ILE A 298 -17.42 -1.91 -1.33
CA ILE A 298 -16.90 -2.96 -0.44
C ILE A 298 -17.49 -4.29 -0.93
N VAL A 299 -16.64 -5.20 -1.37
CA VAL A 299 -17.05 -6.49 -1.92
C VAL A 299 -16.56 -7.62 -1.03
N PHE A 300 -17.46 -8.52 -0.67
CA PHE A 300 -17.17 -9.70 0.13
C PHE A 300 -16.77 -10.87 -0.77
N ASN A 301 -15.92 -11.75 -0.25
CA ASN A 301 -15.35 -12.84 -1.04
C ASN A 301 -16.44 -13.86 -1.42
N PRO A 302 -16.67 -14.12 -2.72
CA PRO A 302 -17.74 -15.02 -3.19
C PRO A 302 -17.49 -16.50 -2.84
N MET A 303 -16.31 -16.84 -2.31
CA MET A 303 -15.98 -18.16 -1.77
C MET A 303 -16.15 -18.23 -0.25
N ASP A 304 -16.12 -17.09 0.44
CA ASP A 304 -16.18 -16.97 1.90
C ASP A 304 -16.70 -15.57 2.28
N LEU A 305 -18.02 -15.44 2.43
CA LEU A 305 -18.69 -14.15 2.61
C LEU A 305 -18.43 -13.51 3.99
N GLU A 306 -17.73 -14.20 4.90
CA GLU A 306 -17.25 -13.62 6.16
C GLU A 306 -15.92 -12.85 6.00
N LYS A 307 -15.40 -12.77 4.77
CA LYS A 307 -14.14 -12.09 4.45
C LYS A 307 -14.36 -10.99 3.43
N ILE A 308 -13.77 -9.82 3.66
CA ILE A 308 -13.76 -8.74 2.68
C ILE A 308 -12.76 -9.13 1.58
N GLN A 309 -13.18 -9.03 0.31
CA GLN A 309 -12.32 -9.31 -0.84
C GLN A 309 -11.55 -8.08 -1.27
N TYR A 310 -12.25 -6.96 -1.45
CA TYR A 310 -11.61 -5.71 -1.81
C TYR A 310 -12.43 -4.48 -1.41
N LEU A 311 -11.73 -3.35 -1.29
CA LEU A 311 -12.30 -2.02 -1.26
C LEU A 311 -11.87 -1.29 -2.55
N ASP A 312 -12.82 -0.61 -3.17
CA ASP A 312 -12.58 0.22 -4.35
C ASP A 312 -13.15 1.62 -4.06
N LEU A 313 -12.24 2.60 -3.96
CA LEU A 313 -12.51 3.97 -3.57
C LEU A 313 -12.18 4.92 -4.72
N THR A 314 -13.18 5.62 -5.22
CA THR A 314 -13.00 6.81 -6.06
C THR A 314 -13.23 8.06 -5.21
N PHE A 315 -12.24 8.95 -5.19
CA PHE A 315 -12.27 10.19 -4.44
C PHE A 315 -11.94 11.37 -5.35
N ARG A 316 -12.89 12.30 -5.47
CA ARG A 316 -12.76 13.50 -6.30
C ARG A 316 -12.71 14.74 -5.44
N MET A 317 -11.76 15.64 -5.73
CA MET A 317 -11.63 16.89 -5.01
C MET A 317 -11.24 18.06 -5.91
N GLY A 318 -11.77 19.24 -5.59
CA GLY A 318 -11.22 20.50 -6.06
C GLY A 318 -9.92 20.82 -5.32
N TYR A 319 -8.89 21.15 -6.08
CA TYR A 319 -7.60 21.59 -5.59
C TYR A 319 -7.39 23.04 -5.98
N LYS A 320 -7.20 23.93 -5.01
CA LYS A 320 -6.96 25.36 -5.26
C LYS A 320 -5.76 25.86 -4.48
N SER A 321 -4.76 26.36 -5.20
CA SER A 321 -3.62 27.10 -4.67
C SER A 321 -3.60 28.52 -5.26
N LYS A 322 -2.60 29.35 -4.91
CA LYS A 322 -2.47 30.74 -5.39
C LYS A 322 -2.57 30.89 -6.92
N ASN A 323 -1.99 29.95 -7.66
CA ASN A 323 -1.89 30.04 -9.13
C ASN A 323 -2.50 28.84 -9.86
N VAL A 324 -2.98 27.82 -9.14
CA VAL A 324 -3.46 26.57 -9.74
C VAL A 324 -4.85 26.26 -9.20
N SER A 325 -5.77 25.93 -10.10
CA SER A 325 -7.11 25.47 -9.76
C SER A 325 -7.41 24.26 -10.64
N GLU A 326 -7.44 23.09 -10.03
CA GLU A 326 -7.62 21.82 -10.73
C GLU A 326 -8.65 20.94 -10.02
N VAL A 327 -9.10 19.92 -10.72
CA VAL A 327 -9.86 18.81 -10.13
C VAL A 327 -8.96 17.60 -10.12
N ILE A 328 -8.82 16.98 -8.96
CA ILE A 328 -8.04 15.77 -8.76
C ILE A 328 -9.00 14.61 -8.63
N ASP A 329 -8.82 13.63 -9.51
CA ASP A 329 -9.55 12.36 -9.52
C ASP A 329 -8.57 11.28 -9.02
N SER A 330 -8.86 10.68 -7.87
CA SER A 330 -8.06 9.60 -7.29
C SER A 330 -8.86 8.30 -7.24
N HIS A 331 -8.26 7.21 -7.71
CA HIS A 331 -8.82 5.86 -7.65
C HIS A 331 -7.87 4.99 -6.82
N THR A 332 -8.39 4.37 -5.76
CA THR A 332 -7.65 3.45 -4.89
C THR A 332 -8.35 2.10 -4.86
N PHE A 333 -7.61 1.05 -5.17
CA PHE A 333 -8.06 -0.34 -5.11
C PHE A 333 -7.23 -1.10 -4.06
N LEU A 334 -7.88 -1.67 -3.06
CA LEU A 334 -7.27 -2.48 -2.00
C LEU A 334 -7.84 -3.90 -2.04
N TYR A 335 -7.02 -4.87 -2.44
CA TYR A 335 -7.38 -6.27 -2.56
C TYR A 335 -6.75 -7.13 -1.44
N PHE A 336 -7.54 -8.01 -0.82
CA PHE A 336 -7.10 -8.93 0.22
C PHE A 336 -6.94 -10.34 -0.32
N PHE A 337 -5.83 -10.99 0.04
CA PHE A 337 -5.48 -12.32 -0.44
C PHE A 337 -4.69 -13.09 0.63
N ASP A 338 -4.47 -14.39 0.39
CA ASP A 338 -3.76 -15.27 1.32
C ASP A 338 -4.27 -15.12 2.76
N TYR A 339 -5.59 -15.20 2.94
CA TYR A 339 -6.24 -15.12 4.25
C TYR A 339 -5.61 -16.09 5.25
N ASP A 340 -5.71 -15.72 6.53
CA ASP A 340 -5.19 -16.47 7.67
C ASP A 340 -3.64 -16.48 7.72
N THR A 341 -2.99 -15.65 6.89
CA THR A 341 -1.53 -15.48 6.88
C THR A 341 -1.11 -14.01 6.75
N PHE A 342 0.06 -13.69 7.31
CA PHE A 342 0.74 -12.42 7.12
C PHE A 342 2.06 -12.61 6.34
N PHE A 343 2.52 -11.55 5.70
CA PHE A 343 3.95 -11.35 5.47
C PHE A 343 4.69 -11.28 6.80
N LYS A 344 5.93 -11.79 6.84
CA LYS A 344 6.80 -11.58 8.00
C LYS A 344 7.11 -10.08 8.11
N ASP A 345 6.91 -9.48 9.29
CA ASP A 345 7.22 -8.06 9.46
C ASP A 345 8.75 -7.81 9.37
N PRO A 346 9.17 -6.69 8.75
CA PRO A 346 10.56 -6.29 8.72
C PRO A 346 11.05 -5.97 10.13
N TYR A 347 12.30 -6.30 10.42
CA TYR A 347 12.94 -6.03 11.70
C TYR A 347 13.80 -4.76 11.60
N PHE A 348 13.76 -3.94 12.65
CA PHE A 348 14.61 -2.77 12.81
C PHE A 348 15.38 -2.85 14.13
N THR A 349 16.68 -2.58 14.10
CA THR A 349 17.51 -2.52 15.33
C THR A 349 17.19 -1.32 16.22
N GLU A 350 16.54 -0.30 15.66
CA GLU A 350 16.03 0.88 16.37
C GLU A 350 14.67 1.27 15.81
N VAL A 351 13.84 1.92 16.62
CA VAL A 351 12.52 2.39 16.18
C VAL A 351 12.69 3.62 15.27
N ILE A 352 12.11 3.57 14.07
CA ILE A 352 11.98 4.73 13.18
C ILE A 352 10.54 5.27 13.27
N PRO A 353 10.32 6.51 13.71
CA PRO A 353 9.03 7.16 13.57
C PRO A 353 8.82 7.55 12.10
N PHE A 354 7.90 6.87 11.42
CA PHE A 354 7.49 7.24 10.06
C PHE A 354 6.36 8.26 10.10
N ASN A 355 6.46 9.31 9.28
CA ASN A 355 5.46 10.38 9.26
C ASN A 355 4.25 10.05 8.37
N ASN A 356 4.46 9.27 7.32
CA ASN A 356 3.44 8.91 6.33
C ASN A 356 3.84 7.60 5.62
N ASP A 357 2.97 7.10 4.75
CA ASP A 357 3.22 5.83 4.05
C ASP A 357 4.35 5.91 3.02
N TYR A 358 4.62 7.06 2.40
CA TYR A 358 5.72 7.22 1.44
C TYR A 358 7.08 7.03 2.14
N ASP A 359 7.25 7.58 3.33
CA ASP A 359 8.46 7.39 4.14
C ASP A 359 8.67 5.91 4.48
N LYS A 360 7.60 5.21 4.87
CA LYS A 360 7.64 3.76 5.10
C LYS A 360 8.02 3.02 3.83
N MET A 361 7.43 3.36 2.68
CA MET A 361 7.73 2.71 1.39
C MET A 361 9.20 2.90 1.00
N ILE A 362 9.74 4.12 1.13
CA ILE A 362 11.17 4.40 0.87
C ILE A 362 12.07 3.56 1.77
N ALA A 363 11.72 3.45 3.06
CA ALA A 363 12.46 2.64 4.02
C ALA A 363 12.26 1.12 3.84
N LEU A 364 11.12 0.67 3.30
CA LEU A 364 10.73 -0.72 3.14
C LEU A 364 10.81 -1.17 1.67
N ARG A 365 11.94 -0.88 1.02
CA ARG A 365 12.23 -1.39 -0.33
C ARG A 365 12.27 -2.91 -0.37
N ALA A 366 11.47 -3.52 -1.23
CA ALA A 366 11.57 -4.93 -1.59
C ALA A 366 12.44 -5.14 -2.84
N SER A 367 12.96 -6.35 -3.01
CA SER A 367 13.66 -6.75 -4.24
C SER A 367 12.67 -7.01 -5.38
N ASP A 368 13.14 -6.96 -6.62
CA ASP A 368 12.35 -7.33 -7.80
C ASP A 368 11.72 -8.74 -7.68
N ASP A 369 12.48 -9.72 -7.21
CA ASP A 369 12.01 -11.10 -6.95
C ASP A 369 10.83 -11.16 -5.96
N PHE A 370 10.77 -10.27 -4.97
CA PHE A 370 9.62 -10.21 -4.06
C PHE A 370 8.38 -9.68 -4.79
N TRP A 371 8.55 -8.68 -5.66
CA TRP A 371 7.45 -8.14 -6.45
C TRP A 371 6.91 -9.16 -7.45
N GLU A 372 7.79 -9.89 -8.13
CA GLU A 372 7.42 -10.89 -9.14
C GLU A 372 6.60 -12.04 -8.51
N ILE A 373 6.99 -12.54 -7.35
CA ILE A 373 6.32 -13.66 -6.68
C ILE A 373 4.96 -13.27 -6.06
N ASN A 374 4.83 -12.03 -5.58
CA ASN A 374 3.66 -11.62 -4.80
C ASN A 374 2.61 -10.86 -5.63
N TYR A 375 2.89 -10.53 -6.89
CA TYR A 375 1.91 -9.86 -7.75
C TYR A 375 0.68 -10.76 -7.97
N GLN A 376 -0.50 -10.27 -7.59
CA GLN A 376 -1.70 -11.12 -7.56
C GLN A 376 -2.44 -11.20 -8.89
N PHE A 377 -2.36 -10.17 -9.73
CA PHE A 377 -3.08 -10.05 -10.99
C PHE A 377 -2.35 -9.07 -11.92
N PRO A 378 -2.42 -9.18 -13.25
CA PRO A 378 -1.68 -8.29 -14.16
C PRO A 378 -2.05 -6.81 -14.03
N LYS A 379 -1.11 -5.91 -14.33
CA LYS A 379 -1.38 -4.47 -14.41
C LYS A 379 -2.43 -4.13 -15.47
N SER A 380 -3.32 -3.20 -15.16
CA SER A 380 -4.30 -2.68 -16.10
C SER A 380 -3.66 -1.78 -17.17
N ILE A 381 -4.40 -1.50 -18.23
CA ILE A 381 -4.01 -0.54 -19.27
C ILE A 381 -3.79 0.85 -18.65
N SER A 382 -4.65 1.24 -17.70
CA SER A 382 -4.54 2.51 -16.97
C SER A 382 -3.26 2.58 -16.13
N GLU A 383 -2.96 1.52 -15.37
CA GLU A 383 -1.73 1.41 -14.56
C GLU A 383 -0.47 1.47 -15.43
N ASN A 384 -0.45 0.74 -16.56
CA ASN A 384 0.68 0.78 -17.49
C ASN A 384 0.87 2.17 -18.11
N ARG A 385 -0.23 2.82 -18.52
CA ARG A 385 -0.20 4.19 -19.04
C ARG A 385 0.33 5.19 -18.01
N SER A 386 -0.09 5.07 -16.76
CA SER A 386 0.39 5.90 -15.66
C SER A 386 1.89 5.71 -15.46
N MET A 387 2.36 4.46 -15.37
CA MET A 387 3.79 4.18 -15.22
C MET A 387 4.63 4.76 -16.36
N ASP A 388 4.20 4.56 -17.61
CA ASP A 388 4.93 5.05 -18.76
C ASP A 388 4.95 6.58 -18.83
N PHE A 389 3.87 7.22 -18.37
CA PHE A 389 3.84 8.67 -18.20
C PHE A 389 4.85 9.13 -17.14
N MET A 390 4.92 8.48 -15.98
CA MET A 390 5.85 8.83 -14.90
C MET A 390 7.31 8.63 -15.32
N LYS A 391 7.64 7.56 -16.06
CA LYS A 391 8.99 7.35 -16.61
C LYS A 391 9.45 8.52 -17.49
N LYS A 392 8.52 9.17 -18.20
CA LYS A 392 8.82 10.23 -19.16
C LYS A 392 8.75 11.64 -18.57
N ASN A 393 7.79 11.90 -17.68
CA ASN A 393 7.44 13.26 -17.23
C ASN A 393 7.53 13.43 -15.70
N GLY A 394 8.02 12.42 -15.00
CA GLY A 394 8.02 12.36 -13.55
C GLY A 394 9.18 11.52 -13.04
N PHE A 395 8.91 10.77 -11.99
CA PHE A 395 9.86 9.84 -11.40
C PHE A 395 9.19 8.60 -10.84
N LEU A 396 9.98 7.55 -10.61
CA LEU A 396 9.56 6.27 -10.05
C LEU A 396 10.48 5.85 -8.90
N ILE A 397 9.92 5.69 -7.71
CA ILE A 397 10.60 5.31 -6.47
C ILE A 397 10.36 3.84 -6.19
N ASN A 398 11.43 3.08 -5.93
CA ASN A 398 11.41 1.63 -5.66
C ASN A 398 10.84 0.75 -6.79
N TYR A 399 10.70 1.27 -8.01
CA TYR A 399 10.42 0.43 -9.19
C TYR A 399 11.66 -0.30 -9.71
N ASN A 400 12.83 0.19 -9.32
CA ASN A 400 14.10 -0.49 -9.41
C ASN A 400 14.64 -0.63 -7.98
N ASN A 401 15.64 -1.50 -7.76
CA ASN A 401 16.32 -1.66 -6.45
C ASN A 401 17.06 -0.39 -5.97
N TYR A 402 16.86 0.75 -6.61
CA TYR A 402 17.51 2.03 -6.39
C TYR A 402 16.57 3.20 -6.72
N ILE A 403 16.75 4.32 -6.03
CA ILE A 403 16.02 5.57 -6.26
C ILE A 403 16.90 6.50 -7.11
N PRO A 404 16.49 6.98 -8.29
CA PRO A 404 17.29 7.90 -9.10
C PRO A 404 17.62 9.24 -8.39
N LEU A 405 18.68 9.92 -8.84
CA LEU A 405 19.34 11.02 -8.09
C LEU A 405 18.55 12.30 -8.20
N ASP A 406 18.06 12.53 -9.41
CA ASP A 406 17.22 13.66 -9.76
C ASP A 406 15.85 13.57 -9.10
N ASP A 407 15.45 12.40 -8.62
CA ASP A 407 14.14 12.15 -8.03
C ASP A 407 14.13 12.51 -6.53
N LEU A 408 15.27 12.34 -5.84
CA LEU A 408 15.42 12.63 -4.41
C LEU A 408 15.17 14.10 -4.06
N LYS A 409 15.38 15.03 -5.01
CA LYS A 409 15.11 16.46 -4.79
C LYS A 409 13.61 16.74 -4.64
N TYR A 410 12.76 15.85 -5.16
CA TYR A 410 11.30 15.96 -5.09
C TYR A 410 10.72 15.17 -3.93
N THR A 411 11.43 14.16 -3.42
CA THR A 411 10.97 13.30 -2.32
C THR A 411 11.57 13.64 -0.97
N LYS A 412 12.62 14.48 -0.86
CA LYS A 412 13.23 14.98 0.40
C LYS A 412 13.08 14.02 1.62
N PRO A 413 13.47 12.73 1.48
CA PRO A 413 12.95 11.67 2.34
C PRO A 413 13.42 11.84 3.79
N THR A 414 12.56 11.52 4.74
CA THR A 414 12.89 11.60 6.17
C THR A 414 13.82 10.45 6.62
N VAL A 415 13.91 9.41 5.78
CA VAL A 415 14.78 8.26 5.97
C VAL A 415 15.65 8.06 4.72
N LEU A 416 16.97 7.97 4.91
CA LEU A 416 17.93 7.73 3.83
C LEU A 416 18.54 6.35 3.95
N SER A 417 18.52 5.59 2.86
CA SER A 417 19.31 4.37 2.75
C SER A 417 20.76 4.69 2.41
N TRP A 418 21.70 3.96 3.01
CA TRP A 418 23.11 4.06 2.64
C TRP A 418 23.31 3.69 1.18
N GLN A 419 24.17 4.45 0.49
CA GLN A 419 24.55 4.20 -0.90
C GLN A 419 26.03 4.49 -1.12
N LYS A 420 26.71 3.57 -1.81
CA LYS A 420 28.14 3.69 -2.12
C LYS A 420 28.45 4.93 -2.96
N GLU A 421 27.69 5.12 -4.03
CA GLU A 421 27.92 6.17 -5.03
C GLU A 421 27.34 7.52 -4.64
N ARG A 422 26.52 7.58 -3.58
CA ARG A 422 25.83 8.80 -3.15
C ARG A 422 26.05 9.08 -1.68
N ARG A 423 26.85 10.11 -1.44
CA ARG A 423 27.20 10.58 -0.10
C ARG A 423 26.14 11.55 0.42
N LEU A 424 26.00 11.63 1.73
CA LEU A 424 25.19 12.65 2.39
C LEU A 424 25.70 14.03 1.96
N LYS A 425 24.77 14.92 1.64
CA LYS A 425 25.01 16.33 1.27
C LYS A 425 24.24 17.22 2.23
N TRP A 426 24.65 18.47 2.35
CA TRP A 426 23.97 19.44 3.22
C TRP A 426 22.49 19.61 2.88
N GLY A 427 22.11 19.57 1.59
CA GLY A 427 20.71 19.67 1.17
C GLY A 427 19.83 18.46 1.55
N HIS A 428 20.43 17.35 1.99
CA HIS A 428 19.68 16.23 2.55
C HIS A 428 19.42 16.42 4.05
N ILE A 429 20.31 17.15 4.74
CA ILE A 429 20.32 17.31 6.20
C ILE A 429 19.58 18.59 6.62
N TYR A 430 19.76 19.66 5.85
CA TYR A 430 19.19 20.97 6.11
C TYR A 430 18.35 21.43 4.93
N ASP A 431 17.25 22.08 5.25
CA ASP A 431 16.50 22.84 4.26
C ASP A 431 17.34 24.04 3.79
N ILE A 432 17.73 24.04 2.52
CA ILE A 432 18.46 25.15 1.90
C ILE A 432 17.48 26.29 1.51
N SER A 433 16.16 26.05 1.58
CA SER A 433 15.09 27.00 1.21
C SER A 433 14.56 27.88 2.35
N SER A 434 15.02 27.74 3.60
CA SER A 434 14.66 28.72 4.64
C SER A 434 15.38 30.03 4.34
N LYS A 435 14.64 30.94 3.68
CA LYS A 435 14.99 32.33 3.43
C LYS A 435 15.80 32.90 4.60
N GLU A 436 17.01 33.36 4.29
CA GLU A 436 17.57 34.50 5.00
C GLU A 436 16.55 35.64 4.91
N ASN A 437 16.21 36.22 6.06
CA ASN A 437 15.26 37.31 6.31
C ASN A 437 13.80 36.88 6.59
N GLU A 438 13.45 36.79 7.87
CA GLU A 438 12.75 37.89 8.54
C GLU A 438 12.79 37.69 10.06
N ASN A 439 13.02 38.78 10.78
CA ASN A 439 12.88 38.85 12.22
C ASN A 439 11.43 38.54 12.56
N ASP A 440 11.13 37.38 13.14
CA ASP A 440 9.86 37.24 13.84
C ASP A 440 9.95 36.36 15.09
N ALA A 441 9.19 36.82 16.07
CA ALA A 441 9.36 36.58 17.48
C ALA A 441 9.22 35.10 17.89
N MET A 442 9.89 34.79 19.00
CA MET A 442 9.74 33.55 19.78
C MET A 442 8.26 33.19 19.97
N SER A 443 7.85 32.05 19.39
CA SER A 443 6.74 31.25 19.90
C SER A 443 7.26 29.83 20.11
N ASN A 444 7.57 29.54 21.38
CA ASN A 444 7.76 28.19 21.90
C ASN A 444 6.37 27.62 22.18
N ASN A 445 5.99 26.54 21.51
CA ASN A 445 4.93 25.66 21.98
C ASN A 445 5.44 24.21 21.95
N PRO A 446 5.96 23.68 23.07
CA PRO A 446 6.19 22.25 23.23
C PRO A 446 4.87 21.59 23.67
N GLY A 447 4.48 20.53 22.97
CA GLY A 447 3.32 19.70 23.35
C GLY A 447 2.12 19.85 22.41
N LYS A 448 2.11 19.04 21.36
CA LYS A 448 0.86 18.52 20.80
C LYS A 448 1.06 17.03 20.57
N ASP A 449 0.30 16.22 21.29
CA ASP A 449 0.07 14.82 20.95
C ASP A 449 -0.40 14.75 19.50
N ILE A 450 0.43 14.16 18.64
CA ILE A 450 0.09 13.89 17.25
C ILE A 450 -0.64 12.55 17.22
N THR A 451 -1.92 12.57 17.62
CA THR A 451 -2.86 11.46 17.40
C THR A 451 -4.10 12.03 16.71
N SER A 452 -4.00 12.27 15.40
CA SER A 452 -5.14 12.42 14.48
C SER A 452 -4.65 12.46 13.03
N GLY A 453 -5.09 11.53 12.19
CA GLY A 453 -4.79 11.48 10.76
C GLY A 453 -5.24 12.76 10.04
N LYS A 454 -4.29 13.41 9.36
CA LYS A 454 -4.44 14.69 8.65
C LYS A 454 -3.21 14.87 7.76
N ALA A 455 -3.33 14.66 6.44
CA ALA A 455 -2.62 15.45 5.41
C ALA A 455 -2.87 14.97 3.97
N TYR A 456 -3.06 15.91 3.04
CA TYR A 456 -2.79 15.75 1.60
C TYR A 456 -1.98 16.95 1.07
N ASP A 457 -1.08 16.64 0.15
CA ASP A 457 -0.16 17.45 -0.67
C ASP A 457 1.06 18.20 -0.07
N THR A 458 2.24 17.68 -0.44
CA THR A 458 3.66 18.06 -0.17
C THR A 458 4.17 18.08 1.29
N PRO A 459 4.47 16.90 1.90
CA PRO A 459 4.94 16.83 3.30
C PRO A 459 6.35 17.30 3.55
N PHE A 460 7.17 17.44 2.52
CA PHE A 460 8.60 17.42 2.81
C PHE A 460 9.18 18.73 3.31
N GLU A 461 8.53 19.88 3.06
CA GLU A 461 9.04 21.16 3.57
C GLU A 461 8.59 21.47 5.01
N GLN A 462 7.42 21.00 5.43
CA GLN A 462 6.87 21.36 6.74
C GLN A 462 7.17 20.38 7.88
N LEU A 463 7.60 19.14 7.59
CA LEU A 463 7.80 18.12 8.62
C LEU A 463 9.18 18.13 9.29
N GLN A 464 10.08 19.05 8.92
CA GLN A 464 11.35 19.19 9.62
C GLN A 464 11.16 19.98 10.92
N SER A 465 11.32 19.30 12.07
CA SER A 465 11.39 19.95 13.36
C SER A 465 12.47 21.04 13.35
N LYS A 466 12.13 22.22 13.90
CA LYS A 466 13.05 23.36 14.05
C LYS A 466 14.39 22.89 14.63
N THR A 467 15.47 23.31 13.98
CA THR A 467 16.85 23.09 14.41
C THR A 467 17.01 23.47 15.89
N SER A 468 17.51 22.52 16.68
CA SER A 468 17.87 22.79 18.07
C SER A 468 19.14 23.64 18.10
N ARG A 469 19.14 24.75 18.84
CA ARG A 469 20.35 25.55 19.14
C ARG A 469 21.39 24.82 20.02
N ASN A 470 21.19 23.53 20.33
CA ASN A 470 22.12 22.73 21.11
C ASN A 470 23.19 22.08 20.22
N ASN A 471 24.46 22.35 20.55
CA ASN A 471 25.67 22.03 19.78
C ASN A 471 26.07 20.54 19.69
N LYS A 472 25.22 19.57 20.03
CA LYS A 472 25.62 18.16 20.08
C LYS A 472 24.96 17.31 18.99
N ASP A 473 25.78 16.81 18.08
CA ASP A 473 25.36 15.86 17.04
C ASP A 473 24.83 14.56 17.65
N ASN A 474 23.80 14.00 17.05
CA ASN A 474 23.26 12.69 17.37
C ASN A 474 22.71 12.03 16.10
N PHE A 475 23.18 10.84 15.75
CA PHE A 475 22.77 10.14 14.53
C PHE A 475 21.88 8.98 14.90
N ASN A 476 20.65 8.98 14.40
CA ASN A 476 19.76 7.83 14.48
C ASN A 476 19.94 6.98 13.22
N ILE A 477 20.81 5.97 13.32
CA ILE A 477 21.07 5.01 12.25
C ILE A 477 20.55 3.66 12.73
N CYS A 478 19.99 2.87 11.82
CA CYS A 478 19.56 1.52 12.15
C CYS A 478 19.82 0.55 10.99
N TYR A 479 19.72 -0.74 11.29
CA TYR A 479 19.60 -1.77 10.27
C TYR A 479 18.15 -2.17 10.14
N VAL A 480 17.68 -2.20 8.89
CA VAL A 480 16.45 -2.89 8.54
C VAL A 480 16.82 -4.26 7.95
N VAL A 481 16.15 -5.30 8.42
CA VAL A 481 16.31 -6.67 7.95
C VAL A 481 14.94 -7.18 7.55
N ASP A 482 14.79 -7.55 6.29
CA ASP A 482 13.54 -8.10 5.80
C ASP A 482 13.62 -9.63 5.71
N SER A 483 12.46 -10.28 5.54
CA SER A 483 12.37 -11.71 5.24
C SER A 483 11.19 -12.00 4.31
N TYR A 484 11.44 -12.83 3.30
CA TYR A 484 10.45 -13.38 2.39
C TYR A 484 10.97 -14.66 1.72
N LYS A 485 10.07 -15.46 1.13
CA LYS A 485 10.45 -16.62 0.32
C LYS A 485 10.65 -16.20 -1.13
N GLY A 486 11.80 -16.56 -1.71
CA GLY A 486 12.07 -16.39 -3.14
C GLY A 486 11.38 -17.47 -3.99
N GLU A 487 11.53 -17.39 -5.32
CA GLU A 487 10.84 -18.28 -6.29
C GLU A 487 11.14 -19.77 -6.05
N ASN A 488 12.38 -20.06 -5.65
CA ASN A 488 12.85 -21.41 -5.32
C ASN A 488 12.39 -21.91 -3.93
N GLY A 489 11.58 -21.13 -3.23
CA GLY A 489 11.10 -21.41 -1.87
C GLY A 489 12.12 -21.14 -0.77
N ILE A 490 13.34 -20.71 -1.10
CA ILE A 490 14.40 -20.37 -0.14
C ILE A 490 14.09 -19.03 0.51
N GLU A 491 14.23 -18.95 1.84
CA GLU A 491 14.04 -17.71 2.59
C GLU A 491 15.21 -16.75 2.29
N LYS A 492 14.87 -15.56 1.79
CA LYS A 492 15.80 -14.46 1.55
C LYS A 492 15.66 -13.45 2.67
N MET A 493 16.80 -12.95 3.17
CA MET A 493 16.83 -12.01 4.28
C MET A 493 17.72 -10.80 3.96
N PRO A 494 17.30 -9.90 3.05
CA PRO A 494 18.09 -8.73 2.70
C PRO A 494 18.12 -7.74 3.87
N SER A 495 19.22 -7.01 3.98
CA SER A 495 19.39 -5.97 4.99
C SER A 495 19.92 -4.67 4.40
N ARG A 496 19.59 -3.55 5.05
CA ARG A 496 20.00 -2.20 4.62
C ARG A 496 20.34 -1.34 5.83
N THR A 497 21.26 -0.39 5.63
CA THR A 497 21.59 0.63 6.63
C THR A 497 20.78 1.89 6.35
N LEU A 498 19.99 2.35 7.33
CA LEU A 498 19.12 3.52 7.21
C LEU A 498 19.57 4.62 8.17
N LEU A 499 19.52 5.87 7.72
CA LEU A 499 19.66 7.07 8.53
C LEU A 499 18.29 7.75 8.63
N ASP A 500 17.77 7.85 9.86
CA ASP A 500 16.59 8.64 10.17
C ASP A 500 17.01 10.10 10.38
N ILE A 501 16.69 10.96 9.41
CA ILE A 501 17.07 12.38 9.44
C ILE A 501 16.27 13.11 10.51
N ASN A 502 14.98 12.79 10.66
CA ASN A 502 14.07 13.52 11.54
C ASN A 502 14.41 13.36 13.02
N SER A 503 14.79 12.15 13.43
CA SER A 503 15.21 11.92 14.83
C SER A 503 16.71 12.19 15.05
N SER A 504 17.46 12.46 13.99
CA SER A 504 18.86 12.86 14.08
C SER A 504 18.99 14.35 14.42
N ARG A 505 20.09 14.70 15.09
CA ARG A 505 20.49 16.07 15.40
C ARG A 505 21.82 16.35 14.73
N PHE A 506 21.86 17.39 13.92
CA PHE A 506 23.06 17.81 13.20
C PHE A 506 23.42 19.24 13.60
N SER A 507 24.67 19.46 13.97
CA SER A 507 25.21 20.78 14.34
C SER A 507 25.29 21.70 13.15
N TYR A 508 24.97 22.99 13.37
CA TYR A 508 24.84 24.00 12.32
C TYR A 508 26.13 24.28 11.52
N GLU A 509 27.27 23.72 11.93
CA GLU A 509 28.54 23.91 11.26
C GLU A 509 28.57 23.20 9.89
N ARG A 510 28.48 23.99 8.81
CA ARG A 510 28.43 23.49 7.42
C ARG A 510 29.81 23.40 6.77
N THR A 511 30.80 22.80 7.44
CA THR A 511 32.16 22.64 6.89
C THR A 511 32.32 21.31 6.12
N LYS A 512 33.24 21.27 5.15
CA LYS A 512 33.56 20.03 4.43
C LYS A 512 33.95 18.90 5.38
N ASN A 513 34.80 19.18 6.37
CA ASN A 513 35.23 18.19 7.37
C ASN A 513 34.06 17.63 8.16
N LYS A 514 33.07 18.47 8.49
CA LYS A 514 31.87 18.02 9.21
C LYS A 514 30.98 17.11 8.36
N LEU A 515 30.82 17.41 7.08
CA LEU A 515 30.08 16.54 6.17
C LEU A 515 30.81 15.21 5.91
N VAL A 516 32.14 15.24 5.81
CA VAL A 516 32.98 14.03 5.76
C VAL A 516 32.80 13.21 7.03
N TYR A 517 32.82 13.84 8.20
CA TYR A 517 32.58 13.20 9.50
C TYR A 517 31.23 12.46 9.52
N TYR A 518 30.13 13.09 9.09
CA TYR A 518 28.80 12.47 9.04
C TYR A 518 28.74 11.26 8.11
N ASN A 519 29.37 11.38 6.94
CA ASN A 519 29.46 10.30 5.98
C ASN A 519 30.29 9.11 6.51
N ILE A 520 31.38 9.36 7.24
CA ILE A 520 32.17 8.29 7.88
C ILE A 520 31.34 7.56 8.94
N ILE A 521 30.50 8.25 9.72
CA ILE A 521 29.59 7.60 10.66
C ILE A 521 28.68 6.61 9.93
N PHE A 522 28.05 7.07 8.84
CA PHE A 522 27.16 6.23 8.05
C PHE A 522 27.87 5.02 7.43
N ASP A 523 29.12 5.22 6.99
CA ASP A 523 29.98 4.15 6.48
C ASP A 523 30.39 3.13 7.53
N ILE A 524 30.65 3.54 8.77
CA ILE A 524 30.95 2.61 9.87
C ILE A 524 29.77 1.66 10.06
N TYR A 525 28.55 2.17 10.12
CA TYR A 525 27.37 1.31 10.22
C TYR A 525 27.22 0.39 9.01
N GLU A 526 27.45 0.85 7.78
CA GLU A 526 27.38 -0.03 6.61
C GLU A 526 28.46 -1.13 6.63
N VAL A 527 29.69 -0.83 7.07
CA VAL A 527 30.75 -1.83 7.22
C VAL A 527 30.28 -2.95 8.15
N TYR A 528 29.68 -2.61 9.30
CA TYR A 528 29.19 -3.60 10.25
C TYR A 528 27.96 -4.34 9.71
N ARG A 529 27.09 -3.70 8.94
CA ARG A 529 25.98 -4.39 8.25
C ARG A 529 26.51 -5.44 7.26
N GLN A 530 27.55 -5.11 6.48
CA GLN A 530 28.20 -6.05 5.55
C GLN A 530 28.88 -7.22 6.29
N LEU A 531 29.48 -6.96 7.45
CA LEU A 531 30.01 -8.01 8.33
C LEU A 531 28.91 -8.89 8.90
N GLY A 532 27.75 -8.33 9.27
CA GLY A 532 26.58 -9.11 9.66
C GLY A 532 26.09 -9.99 8.51
N ALA A 533 25.96 -9.41 7.32
CA ALA A 533 25.51 -10.13 6.13
C ALA A 533 26.43 -11.30 5.76
N SER A 534 27.75 -11.18 5.96
CA SER A 534 28.69 -12.30 5.70
C SER A 534 28.66 -13.40 6.75
N ARG A 535 28.04 -13.17 7.91
CA ARG A 535 27.81 -14.18 8.96
C ARG A 535 26.51 -14.97 8.73
N ILE A 536 25.60 -14.47 7.89
CA ILE A 536 24.31 -15.13 7.63
C ILE A 536 24.55 -16.36 6.76
N THR A 537 23.92 -17.47 7.15
CA THR A 537 23.93 -18.72 6.37
C THR A 537 22.50 -19.15 6.06
N GLU A 538 22.31 -19.98 5.03
CA GLU A 538 20.98 -20.42 4.57
C GLU A 538 20.15 -21.14 5.64
N ASN A 539 20.80 -21.72 6.66
CA ASN A 539 20.14 -22.48 7.73
C ASN A 539 19.73 -21.62 8.93
N MET A 540 20.09 -20.34 8.97
CA MET A 540 19.74 -19.47 10.09
C MET A 540 18.26 -19.11 10.06
N THR A 541 17.66 -19.15 11.24
CA THR A 541 16.31 -18.62 11.47
C THR A 541 16.32 -17.10 11.44
N PHE A 542 15.16 -16.49 11.20
CA PHE A 542 15.06 -15.03 11.18
C PHE A 542 15.43 -14.42 12.54
N ASP A 543 15.14 -15.07 13.66
CA ASP A 543 15.50 -14.56 14.99
C ASP A 543 17.01 -14.62 15.25
N GLU A 544 17.70 -15.64 14.75
CA GLU A 544 19.17 -15.68 14.77
C GLU A 544 19.78 -14.56 13.93
N VAL A 545 19.21 -14.27 12.76
CA VAL A 545 19.65 -13.15 11.92
C VAL A 545 19.42 -11.80 12.59
N LYS A 546 18.28 -11.61 13.30
CA LYS A 546 18.05 -10.39 14.11
C LYS A 546 19.15 -10.21 15.15
N ALA A 547 19.47 -11.26 15.90
CA ALA A 547 20.51 -11.22 16.92
C ALA A 547 21.90 -10.87 16.35
N VAL A 548 22.23 -11.36 15.15
CA VAL A 548 23.46 -10.96 14.44
C VAL A 548 23.47 -9.45 14.17
N TYR A 549 22.36 -8.88 13.69
CA TYR A 549 22.29 -7.46 13.39
C TYR A 549 22.27 -6.58 14.64
N ASP A 550 21.72 -7.05 15.76
CA ASP A 550 21.83 -6.38 17.06
C ASP A 550 23.27 -6.31 17.55
N GLU A 551 24.01 -7.42 17.44
CA GLU A 551 25.44 -7.46 17.75
C GLU A 551 26.23 -6.49 16.87
N MET A 552 25.96 -6.49 15.56
CA MET A 552 26.61 -5.59 14.61
C MET A 552 26.30 -4.13 14.92
N TYR A 553 25.08 -3.84 15.32
CA TYR A 553 24.63 -2.49 15.65
C TYR A 553 25.38 -1.97 16.88
N ILE A 554 25.44 -2.75 17.95
CA ILE A 554 26.21 -2.42 19.16
C ILE A 554 27.69 -2.21 18.83
N GLY A 555 28.27 -3.07 17.99
CA GLY A 555 29.65 -2.95 17.53
C GLY A 555 29.90 -1.65 16.75
N ALA A 556 29.02 -1.33 15.80
CA ALA A 556 29.08 -0.09 15.02
C ALA A 556 28.96 1.15 15.92
N SER A 557 28.01 1.17 16.85
CA SER A 557 27.81 2.27 17.78
C SER A 557 29.04 2.49 18.68
N SER A 558 29.71 1.40 19.11
CA SER A 558 30.97 1.49 19.86
C SER A 558 32.11 2.06 19.02
N GLU A 559 32.24 1.62 17.77
CA GLU A 559 33.27 2.12 16.84
C GLU A 559 33.05 3.60 16.50
N VAL A 560 31.80 4.04 16.32
CA VAL A 560 31.45 5.45 16.13
C VAL A 560 31.83 6.27 17.36
N LYS A 561 31.56 5.81 18.58
CA LYS A 561 31.99 6.50 19.82
C LYS A 561 33.51 6.66 19.92
N LYS A 562 34.27 5.70 19.40
CA LYS A 562 35.73 5.79 19.33
C LYS A 562 36.18 6.81 18.29
N MET A 563 35.59 6.76 17.10
CA MET A 563 35.85 7.72 16.02
C MET A 563 35.52 9.16 16.43
N ASP A 564 34.38 9.36 17.09
CA ASP A 564 33.92 10.64 17.65
C ASP A 564 34.97 11.26 18.60
N LYS A 565 35.56 10.45 19.49
CA LYS A 565 36.65 10.88 20.39
C LYS A 565 37.95 11.18 19.65
N GLU A 566 38.38 10.27 18.77
CA GLU A 566 39.65 10.42 18.02
C GLU A 566 39.62 11.62 17.06
N THR A 567 38.44 11.99 16.54
CA THR A 567 38.28 13.11 15.61
C THR A 567 37.86 14.41 16.28
N ARG A 568 37.71 14.44 17.62
CA ARG A 568 37.16 15.58 18.38
C ARG A 568 35.84 16.07 17.79
N HIS A 569 34.88 15.17 17.60
CA HIS A 569 33.58 15.44 16.96
C HIS A 569 33.68 15.93 15.50
N GLY A 570 34.68 15.45 14.75
CA GLY A 570 34.95 15.88 13.38
C GLY A 570 35.76 17.18 13.23
N ASN A 571 36.26 17.76 14.33
CA ASN A 571 37.08 18.98 14.29
C ASN A 571 38.58 18.71 14.06
N ASP A 572 39.01 17.45 14.19
CA ASP A 572 40.40 17.03 13.97
C ASP A 572 40.59 16.41 12.58
N GLU A 573 41.25 17.17 11.68
CA GLU A 573 41.43 16.76 10.28
C GLU A 573 42.32 15.52 10.12
N GLU A 574 43.43 15.42 10.86
CA GLU A 574 44.31 14.25 10.82
C GLU A 574 43.59 12.98 11.27
N GLY A 575 42.80 13.07 12.36
CA GLY A 575 41.90 12.02 12.79
C GLY A 575 40.92 11.62 11.69
N LEU A 576 40.26 12.59 11.04
CA LEU A 576 39.33 12.30 9.94
C LEU A 576 40.00 11.62 8.75
N VAL A 577 41.20 12.05 8.35
CA VAL A 577 41.97 11.40 7.26
C VAL A 577 42.30 9.96 7.61
N LYS A 578 42.72 9.69 8.85
CA LYS A 578 42.97 8.33 9.35
C LYS A 578 41.72 7.44 9.26
N TRP A 579 40.57 7.95 9.68
CA TRP A 579 39.31 7.20 9.61
C TRP A 579 38.80 7.04 8.18
N ASN A 580 38.92 8.06 7.34
CA ASN A 580 38.59 7.98 5.92
C ASN A 580 39.43 6.90 5.21
N ASN A 581 40.73 6.80 5.52
CA ASN A 581 41.58 5.73 4.97
C ASN A 581 41.12 4.33 5.39
N ARG A 582 40.62 4.16 6.62
CA ARG A 582 40.00 2.89 7.06
C ARG A 582 38.75 2.56 6.26
N ILE A 583 37.88 3.55 6.03
CA ILE A 583 36.69 3.39 5.19
C ILE A 583 37.08 3.06 3.75
N LYS A 584 38.10 3.73 3.20
CA LYS A 584 38.62 3.48 1.85
C LYS A 584 39.06 2.03 1.67
N ILE A 585 39.75 1.46 2.66
CA ILE A 585 40.16 0.04 2.62
C ILE A 585 38.95 -0.90 2.63
N LYS A 586 37.91 -0.59 3.41
CA LYS A 586 36.76 -1.49 3.61
C LYS A 586 35.67 -1.38 2.54
N LEU A 587 35.36 -0.17 2.09
CA LEU A 587 34.23 0.11 1.19
C LEU A 587 34.68 0.62 -0.19
N ASN A 588 35.97 0.92 -0.38
CA ASN A 588 36.49 1.63 -1.55
C ASN A 588 35.80 3.00 -1.75
N ILE A 589 35.65 3.75 -0.65
CA ILE A 589 35.04 5.08 -0.62
C ILE A 589 36.06 6.08 -0.05
N ASP A 590 36.19 7.22 -0.74
CA ASP A 590 37.01 8.33 -0.29
C ASP A 590 36.12 9.56 -0.07
N ASN A 591 35.69 9.79 1.17
CA ASN A 591 34.75 10.85 1.49
C ASN A 591 35.34 12.24 1.22
N PHE A 592 36.65 12.45 1.36
CA PHE A 592 37.28 13.73 1.05
C PHE A 592 37.27 14.06 -0.45
N ALA A 593 37.29 13.04 -1.31
CA ALA A 593 37.21 13.20 -2.76
C ALA A 593 35.75 13.31 -3.26
N MET A 594 34.82 12.62 -2.61
CA MET A 594 33.43 12.53 -3.04
C MET A 594 32.52 13.62 -2.48
N VAL A 595 32.87 14.20 -1.32
CA VAL A 595 32.15 15.33 -0.72
C VAL A 595 32.73 16.63 -1.27
N GLN A 596 31.91 17.36 -2.03
CA GLN A 596 32.23 18.70 -2.56
C GLN A 596 31.81 19.79 -1.59
#